data_AF-A0A4S0QMP6-F1
#
_entry.id   AF-A0A4S0QMP6-F1
#
_cell.length_a   1.000
_cell.length_b   1.000
_cell.length_c   1.000
_cell.angle_alpha   90.00
_cell.angle_beta   90.00
_cell.angle_gamma   90.00
#
_symmetry.space_group_name_H-M   'P 1'
#
loop_
_entity.id
_entity.type
_entity.pdbx_description
1 polymer ?
#
loop_
_entity_poly.entity_id
_entity_poly.type
_entity_poly.pdbx_seq_one_letter_code
_entity_poly.pdbx_strand_id
1 'polypeptide(L)' 'MLDKPASALRIRERLIESERLMEETGCYDGITELQLRNQDPLKFETLHTKLRAYCVSAREMARRISASPG' A
#
# COMPACT_ATOMS: atom_id res chain seq x y z
N MET A 1 13.57 -10.70 -0.82
CA MET A 1 12.27 -11.40 -0.95
C MET A 1 11.21 -10.44 -1.48
N LEU A 2 11.35 -10.01 -2.73
CA LEU A 2 10.33 -9.28 -3.50
C LEU A 2 10.00 -10.09 -4.76
N ASP A 3 9.93 -11.41 -4.61
CA ASP A 3 9.84 -12.36 -5.72
C ASP A 3 8.38 -12.80 -5.91
N LYS A 4 7.46 -11.83 -5.88
CA LYS A 4 6.12 -12.05 -6.43
C LYS A 4 6.24 -11.67 -7.91
N PRO A 5 6.01 -12.59 -8.86
CA PRO A 5 6.03 -12.23 -10.26
C PRO A 5 5.07 -11.06 -10.47
N ALA A 6 5.54 -10.00 -11.14
CA ALA A 6 4.67 -8.95 -11.60
C ALA A 6 3.50 -9.63 -12.31
N SER A 7 2.29 -9.41 -11.80
CA SER A 7 1.06 -9.96 -12.39
C SER A 7 1.12 -9.76 -13.91
N ALA A 8 0.94 -10.83 -14.69
CA ALA A 8 0.97 -10.76 -16.15
C ALA A 8 -0.10 -9.79 -16.72
N LEU A 9 -1.10 -9.42 -15.92
CA LEU A 9 -2.10 -8.43 -16.25
C LEU A 9 -1.52 -7.02 -16.32
N ARG A 10 -1.92 -6.27 -17.34
CA ARG A 10 -1.62 -4.85 -17.47
C ARG A 10 -2.23 -4.07 -16.31
N ILE A 11 -1.66 -2.91 -15.99
CA ILE A 11 -2.11 -2.05 -14.89
C ILE A 11 -3.61 -1.74 -15.00
N ARG A 12 -4.09 -1.44 -16.21
CA ARG A 12 -5.51 -1.18 -16.48
C ARG A 12 -6.40 -2.37 -16.12
N GLU A 13 -5.97 -3.58 -16.48
CA GLU A 13 -6.74 -4.81 -16.21
C GLU A 13 -6.80 -5.09 -14.71
N ARG A 14 -5.71 -4.85 -13.99
CA ARG A 14 -5.67 -4.95 -12.52
C ARG A 14 -6.62 -3.96 -11.84
N LEU A 15 -6.72 -2.74 -12.36
CA LEU A 15 -7.62 -1.73 -11.82
C LEU A 15 -9.09 -2.16 -11.99
N ILE A 16 -9.46 -2.56 -13.22
CA ILE A 16 -10.83 -3.00 -13.53
C ILE A 16 -11.25 -4.18 -12.66
N GLU A 17 -10.34 -5.14 -12.44
CA GLU A 17 -10.64 -6.29 -11.59
C GLU A 17 -10.83 -5.88 -10.11
N SER A 18 -10.00 -4.96 -9.61
CA SER A 18 -10.14 -4.43 -8.25
C SER A 18 -11.47 -3.69 -8.04
N GLU A 19 -11.89 -2.91 -9.05
CA GLU A 19 -13.19 -2.22 -9.05
C GLU A 19 -14.36 -3.22 -9.06
N ARG A 20 -14.30 -4.25 -9.91
CA ARG A 20 -15.30 -5.33 -9.95
C ARG A 20 -15.42 -6.04 -8.59
N LEU A 21 -14.29 -6.39 -7.98
CA LEU A 21 -14.27 -7.04 -6.66
C LEU A 21 -14.84 -6.13 -5.55
N MET A 22 -14.57 -4.82 -5.62
CA MET A 22 -15.16 -3.85 -4.70
C MET A 22 -16.68 -3.80 -4.85
N GLU A 23 -17.20 -3.74 -6.09
CA GLU A 23 -18.65 -3.73 -6.35
C GLU A 23 -19.34 -4.99 -5.84
N GLU A 24 -18.72 -6.16 -6.03
CA GLU A 24 -19.31 -7.46 -5.64
C GLU A 24 -19.25 -7.74 -4.14
N THR A 25 -18.16 -7.33 -3.48
CA THR A 25 -17.90 -7.71 -2.08
C THR A 25 -18.11 -6.57 -1.09
N GLY A 26 -18.21 -5.32 -1.56
CA GLY A 26 -18.16 -4.12 -0.74
C GLY A 26 -16.81 -3.89 -0.05
N CYS A 27 -15.78 -4.66 -0.40
CA CYS A 27 -14.46 -4.63 0.22
C CYS A 27 -13.38 -4.32 -0.83
N TYR A 28 -12.44 -3.44 -0.49
CA TYR A 28 -11.36 -3.06 -1.41
C TYR A 28 -10.59 -4.27 -1.91
N ASP A 29 -10.46 -4.38 -3.23
CA ASP A 29 -9.74 -5.47 -3.91
C ASP A 29 -10.24 -6.87 -3.52
N GLY A 30 -11.50 -6.98 -3.06
CA GLY A 30 -12.10 -8.23 -2.60
C GLY A 30 -11.54 -8.73 -1.25
N ILE A 31 -10.79 -7.90 -0.53
CA ILE A 31 -10.14 -8.28 0.74
C ILE A 31 -11.17 -8.23 1.87
N THR A 32 -11.92 -9.31 2.04
CA THR A 32 -12.93 -9.46 3.10
C THR A 32 -12.32 -9.82 4.46
N GLU A 33 -11.07 -10.28 4.47
CA GLU A 33 -10.32 -10.61 5.70
C GLU A 33 -8.89 -10.09 5.64
N LEU A 34 -8.43 -9.48 6.74
CA LEU A 34 -7.07 -8.96 6.87
C LEU A 34 -6.09 -10.06 7.30
N GLN A 35 -5.78 -10.99 6.39
CA GLN A 35 -4.98 -12.19 6.70
C GLN A 35 -3.63 -11.88 7.37
N LEU A 36 -2.85 -10.92 6.86
CA LEU A 36 -1.56 -10.56 7.46
C LEU A 36 -1.72 -10.02 8.89
N ARG A 37 -2.75 -9.20 9.12
CA ARG A 37 -3.03 -8.65 10.44
C ARG A 37 -3.50 -9.73 11.41
N ASN A 38 -4.29 -10.70 10.94
CA ASN A 38 -4.82 -11.79 11.76
C ASN A 38 -3.72 -12.81 12.10
N GLN A 39 -2.85 -13.13 11.15
CA GLN A 39 -1.78 -14.12 11.33
C GLN A 39 -0.57 -13.56 12.10
N ASP A 40 -0.18 -12.31 11.82
CA ASP A 40 0.99 -11.66 12.42
C ASP A 40 0.74 -10.16 12.66
N PRO A 41 0.00 -9.81 13.74
CA PRO A 41 -0.34 -8.42 14.04
C PRO A 41 0.90 -7.54 14.25
N LEU A 42 1.95 -8.09 14.88
CA LEU A 42 3.17 -7.34 15.17
C LEU A 42 3.89 -6.94 13.88
N LYS A 43 3.99 -7.87 12.92
CA LYS A 43 4.57 -7.58 11.62
C LYS A 43 3.74 -6.56 10.84
N PHE A 44 2.41 -6.69 10.86
CA PHE A 44 1.52 -5.73 10.23
C PHE A 44 1.75 -4.32 10.77
N GLU A 45 1.72 -4.15 12.10
CA GLU A 45 1.90 -2.85 12.75
C GLU A 45 3.32 -2.28 12.59
N THR A 46 4.33 -3.16 12.58
CA THR A 46 5.72 -2.76 12.32
C THR A 46 5.87 -2.19 10.92
N LEU A 47 5.29 -2.84 9.90
CA LEU A 47 5.30 -2.36 8.52
C LEU A 47 4.55 -1.04 8.40
N HIS A 48 3.35 -0.96 8.96
CA HIS A 48 2.54 0.26 8.96
C HIS A 48 3.31 1.44 9.57
N THR A 49 3.89 1.26 10.76
CA THR A 49 4.61 2.31 11.48
C THR A 49 5.86 2.77 10.73
N LYS A 50 6.64 1.83 10.19
CA LYS A 50 7.85 2.16 9.42
C LYS A 50 7.53 2.92 8.14
N LEU A 51 6.55 2.45 7.36
CA LEU A 51 6.15 3.12 6.12
C LEU A 51 5.66 4.54 6.39
N ARG A 52 4.80 4.72 7.39
CA ARG A 52 4.32 6.05 7.79
C ARG A 52 5.48 6.97 8.19
N ALA A 53 6.38 6.48 9.06
CA ALA A 53 7.54 7.25 9.49
C ALA A 53 8.43 7.64 8.31
N TYR A 54 8.69 6.73 7.37
CA TYR A 54 9.49 7.01 6.19
C TYR A 54 8.88 8.07 5.29
N CYS A 55 7.56 8.02 5.03
CA CYS A 55 6.89 9.06 4.24
C CYS A 55 7.02 10.44 4.90
N VAL A 56 6.83 10.52 6.23
CA VAL A 56 6.98 11.78 6.98
C VAL A 56 8.42 12.28 6.90
N SER A 57 9.41 11.43 7.21
CA SER A 57 10.82 11.79 7.15
C SER A 57 11.24 12.23 5.75
N ALA A 58 10.81 11.51 4.70
CA ALA A 58 11.12 11.86 3.32
C ALA A 58 10.59 13.25 2.95
N ARG A 59 9.35 13.57 3.32
CA ARG A 59 8.77 14.90 3.11
C ARG A 59 9.54 15.98 3.86
N GLU A 60 9.83 15.78 5.14
CA GLU A 60 10.55 16.77 5.96
C GLU A 60 11.97 17.01 5.45
N MET A 61 12.65 15.98 4.98
CA MET A 61 13.98 16.12 4.36
C MET A 61 13.90 16.87 3.03
N ALA A 62 12.95 16.54 2.17
CA ALA A 62 12.79 17.18 0.87
C ALA A 62 12.53 18.70 1.00
N ARG A 63 11.76 19.12 2.00
CA ARG A 63 11.51 20.55 2.27
C ARG A 63 12.78 21.35 2.56
N ARG A 64 13.79 20.74 3.18
CA ARG A 64 15.07 21.41 3.51
C ARG A 64 15.96 21.63 2.31
N ILE A 65 15.68 20.96 1.19
CA ILE A 65 16.43 21.08 -0.06
C ILE A 65 15.83 22.18 -0.93
N SER A 66 14.54 22.47 -0.78
CA SER A 66 13.87 23.50 -1.57
C SER A 66 14.39 24.89 -1.22
N ALA A 67 14.75 25.67 -2.24
CA ALA A 67 15.05 27.09 -2.11
C ALA A 67 13.77 27.95 -2.08
N SER A 68 12.61 27.39 -2.43
CA SER A 68 11.34 28.07 -2.24
C SER A 68 10.94 28.01 -0.77
N PRO A 69 10.36 29.08 -0.19
CA PRO A 69 10.05 29.15 1.25
C PRO A 69 9.08 28.07 1.77
N GLY A 70 8.42 27.34 0.86
CA GLY A 70 7.38 26.37 1.18
C GLY A 70 6.03 27.00 1.39
#